data_AF-A2FS22-F1
#
_entry.id   AF-A2FS22-F1
#
_cell.length_a   1.000
_cell.length_b   1.000
_cell.length_c   1.000
_cell.angle_alpha   90.00
_cell.angle_beta   90.00
_cell.angle_gamma   90.00
#
_symmetry.space_group_name_H-M   'P 1'
#
loop_
_entity.id
_entity.type
_entity.pdbx_description
1 polymer ?
#
loop_
_entity_poly.entity_id
_entity_poly.type
_entity_poly.pdbx_seq_one_letter_code
_entity_poly.pdbx_strand_id
1 'polypeptide(L)'
;MFNSKLERDIIETRNVNKHFRTTSKSIRDFERLKRRIKKVGIKMDLVTAYLENMFGHHLTTMFLLDLAADLEKKINIEVDRLARRNRQALLCWFAENWEKIQPLIVDQRKEKIRSQAKKIEKNEGTDCQDQVIDASDLNQLLNFH
;
A
#
# COMPACT_ATOMS: atom_id res chain seq x y z
N MET A 1 -22.68 3.74 16.52
CA MET A 1 -21.96 2.92 17.52
C MET A 1 -21.79 1.53 16.93
N PHE A 2 -20.56 1.08 16.71
CA PHE A 2 -20.31 -0.30 16.28
C PHE A 2 -20.66 -1.26 17.41
N ASN A 3 -21.20 -2.43 17.06
CA ASN A 3 -21.58 -3.46 18.02
C ASN A 3 -20.31 -4.04 18.66
N SER A 4 -20.05 -3.75 19.94
CA SER A 4 -18.84 -4.16 20.67
C SER A 4 -18.62 -5.68 20.74
N LYS A 5 -19.66 -6.47 20.44
CA LYS A 5 -19.55 -7.92 20.21
C LYS A 5 -18.93 -8.24 18.85
N LEU A 6 -19.46 -7.64 17.78
CA LEU A 6 -18.96 -7.80 16.42
C LEU A 6 -17.48 -7.39 16.31
N GLU A 7 -17.07 -6.30 16.96
CA GLU A 7 -15.68 -5.87 16.91
C GLU A 7 -14.72 -6.88 17.55
N ARG A 8 -15.14 -7.52 18.64
CA ARG A 8 -14.37 -8.58 19.29
C ARG A 8 -14.27 -9.82 18.40
N ASP A 9 -15.39 -10.24 17.82
CA ASP A 9 -15.44 -11.40 16.93
C ASP A 9 -14.54 -11.20 15.68
N ILE A 10 -14.52 -9.99 15.10
CA ILE A 10 -13.62 -9.64 13.99
C ILE A 10 -12.15 -9.70 14.42
N ILE A 11 -11.81 -9.17 15.60
CA ILE A 11 -10.43 -9.17 16.08
C ILE A 11 -9.96 -10.60 16.40
N GLU A 12 -10.84 -11.45 16.94
CA GLU A 12 -10.55 -12.84 17.32
C GLU A 12 -10.35 -13.76 16.10
N THR A 13 -11.05 -13.50 15.00
CA THR A 13 -10.92 -14.27 13.75
C THR A 13 -9.66 -13.96 12.96
N ARG A 14 -8.89 -12.93 13.35
CA ARG A 14 -7.62 -12.60 12.67
C ARG A 14 -6.62 -13.74 12.77
N ASN A 15 -6.04 -14.10 11.62
CA ASN A 15 -4.98 -15.10 11.56
C ASN A 15 -3.71 -14.59 12.28
N VAL A 16 -3.49 -15.08 13.49
CA VAL A 16 -2.28 -14.83 14.28
C VAL A 16 -1.29 -15.97 14.09
N ASN A 17 -0.01 -15.61 13.93
CA ASN A 17 1.05 -16.60 13.84
C ASN A 17 1.12 -17.42 15.14
N LYS A 18 0.74 -18.70 15.04
CA LYS A 18 0.67 -19.69 16.12
C LYS A 18 2.04 -20.30 16.46
N HIS A 19 3.11 -19.92 15.78
CA HIS A 19 4.44 -20.46 16.02
C HIS A 19 4.90 -20.19 17.46
N PHE A 20 5.49 -21.21 18.08
CA PHE A 20 6.01 -21.14 19.44
C PHE A 20 7.23 -20.21 19.51
N ARG A 21 7.27 -19.33 20.52
CA ARG A 21 8.33 -18.34 20.69
C ARG A 21 9.21 -18.73 21.87
N THR A 22 10.48 -19.01 21.60
CA THR A 22 11.42 -19.54 22.61
C THR A 22 12.23 -18.44 23.31
N THR A 23 12.49 -17.32 22.65
CA THR A 23 13.32 -16.25 23.21
C THR A 23 12.46 -15.22 23.96
N SER A 24 12.95 -14.76 25.11
CA SER A 24 12.31 -13.74 25.95
C SER A 24 12.00 -12.44 25.19
N LYS A 25 12.90 -12.04 24.27
CA LYS A 25 12.72 -10.88 23.39
C LYS A 25 11.56 -11.06 22.40
N SER A 26 11.45 -12.24 21.77
CA SER A 26 10.36 -12.54 20.84
C SER A 26 9.00 -12.54 21.54
N ILE A 27 8.94 -13.10 22.75
CA ILE A 27 7.72 -13.10 23.58
C ILE A 27 7.29 -11.65 23.89
N ARG A 28 8.22 -10.82 24.38
CA ARG A 28 7.94 -9.41 24.70
C ARG A 28 7.49 -8.61 23.49
N ASP A 29 8.14 -8.78 22.35
CA ASP A 29 7.79 -8.10 21.09
C ASP A 29 6.39 -8.53 20.61
N PHE A 30 6.06 -9.82 20.75
CA PHE A 30 4.72 -10.34 20.43
C PHE A 30 3.63 -9.79 21.35
N GLU A 31 3.86 -9.73 22.66
CA GLU A 31 2.91 -9.15 23.60
C GLU A 31 2.68 -7.65 23.37
N ARG A 32 3.73 -6.91 23.02
CA ARG A 32 3.63 -5.50 22.62
C ARG A 32 2.78 -5.35 21.37
N LEU A 33 3.02 -6.18 20.35
CA LEU A 33 2.21 -6.20 19.13
C LEU A 33 0.75 -6.52 19.43
N LYS A 34 0.47 -7.56 20.23
CA LYS A 34 -0.90 -7.95 20.59
C LYS A 34 -1.66 -6.83 21.30
N ARG A 35 -1.00 -6.12 22.23
CA ARG A 35 -1.56 -4.93 22.88
C ARG A 35 -1.85 -3.81 21.89
N ARG A 36 -0.94 -3.56 20.95
CA ARG A 36 -1.09 -2.55 19.90
C ARG A 36 -2.28 -2.85 18.99
N ILE A 37 -2.39 -4.09 18.51
CA ILE A 37 -3.52 -4.56 17.70
C ILE A 37 -4.85 -4.37 18.44
N LYS A 38 -4.90 -4.68 19.74
CA LYS A 38 -6.10 -4.49 20.55
C LYS A 38 -6.48 -3.01 20.70
N LYS A 39 -5.49 -2.12 20.82
CA LYS A 39 -5.71 -0.67 20.91
C LYS A 39 -6.23 -0.07 19.60
N VAL A 40 -5.67 -0.51 18.46
CA VAL A 40 -6.07 -0.04 17.14
C VAL A 40 -7.42 -0.62 16.71
N GLY A 41 -7.71 -1.87 17.09
CA GLY A 41 -8.98 -2.53 16.78
C GLY A 41 -9.19 -2.71 15.28
N ILE A 42 -10.45 -2.52 14.84
CA ILE A 42 -10.87 -2.70 13.43
C ILE A 42 -10.21 -1.67 12.49
N LYS A 43 -9.76 -0.52 13.01
CA LYS A 43 -9.12 0.53 12.21
C LYS A 43 -7.95 -0.01 11.37
N MET A 44 -7.24 -1.01 11.90
CA MET A 44 -6.16 -1.68 11.19
C MET A 44 -6.63 -2.34 9.89
N ASP A 45 -7.77 -3.03 9.90
CA ASP A 45 -8.30 -3.73 8.73
C ASP A 45 -8.81 -2.73 7.69
N LEU A 46 -9.48 -1.66 8.13
CA LEU A 46 -9.93 -0.58 7.25
C LEU A 46 -8.76 0.08 6.53
N VAL A 47 -7.70 0.41 7.26
CA VAL A 47 -6.48 1.01 6.69
C VAL A 47 -5.80 0.04 5.74
N THR A 48 -5.72 -1.25 6.10
CA THR A 48 -5.11 -2.27 5.24
C THR A 48 -5.86 -2.41 3.93
N ALA A 49 -7.19 -2.55 3.98
CA ALA A 49 -8.04 -2.61 2.79
C ALA A 49 -7.95 -1.34 1.94
N TYR A 50 -7.86 -0.18 2.59
CA TYR A 50 -7.69 1.09 1.88
C TYR A 50 -6.36 1.17 1.13
N LEU A 51 -5.26 0.76 1.77
CA LEU A 51 -3.93 0.72 1.15
C LEU A 51 -3.90 -0.28 -0.01
N GLU A 52 -4.49 -1.46 0.16
CA GLU A 52 -4.59 -2.48 -0.90
C GLU A 52 -5.44 -1.99 -2.09
N ASN A 53 -6.55 -1.30 -1.84
CA ASN A 53 -7.35 -0.71 -2.91
C ASN A 53 -6.60 0.43 -3.64
N MET A 54 -5.76 1.17 -2.92
CA MET A 54 -5.03 2.30 -3.49
C MET A 54 -3.82 1.92 -4.33
N PHE A 55 -3.08 0.90 -3.90
CA PHE A 55 -1.80 0.51 -4.51
C PHE A 55 -1.84 -0.88 -5.17
N GLY A 56 -2.99 -1.57 -5.10
CA GLY A 56 -3.20 -2.88 -5.68
C GLY A 56 -3.05 -4.04 -4.70
N HIS A 57 -3.40 -5.24 -5.18
CA HIS A 57 -3.61 -6.43 -4.34
C HIS A 57 -2.32 -7.01 -3.71
N HIS A 58 -1.14 -6.59 -4.18
CA HIS A 58 0.17 -7.10 -3.72
C HIS A 58 0.96 -6.03 -2.97
N LEU A 59 0.40 -5.55 -1.86
CA LEU A 59 1.08 -4.64 -0.96
C LEU A 59 2.22 -5.36 -0.21
N THR A 60 3.39 -5.41 -0.85
CA THR A 60 4.58 -6.05 -0.29
C THR A 60 5.06 -5.30 0.95
N THR A 61 5.72 -6.02 1.87
CA THR A 61 6.28 -5.40 3.08
C THR A 61 7.34 -4.35 2.74
N MET A 62 8.11 -4.54 1.67
CA MET A 62 9.12 -3.57 1.23
C MET A 62 8.46 -2.27 0.77
N PHE A 63 7.43 -2.35 -0.06
CA PHE A 63 6.69 -1.15 -0.50
C PHE A 63 6.10 -0.37 0.68
N LEU A 64 5.52 -1.08 1.66
CA LEU A 64 5.02 -0.46 2.89
C LEU A 64 6.12 0.23 3.70
N LEU A 65 7.32 -0.34 3.75
CA LEU A 65 8.46 0.25 4.47
C LEU A 65 8.97 1.51 3.75
N ASP A 66 9.08 1.47 2.42
CA ASP A 66 9.47 2.63 1.62
C ASP A 66 8.46 3.76 1.79
N LEU A 67 7.16 3.44 1.70
CA LEU A 67 6.08 4.38 1.95
C LEU A 67 6.15 4.96 3.37
N ALA A 68 6.39 4.12 4.38
CA ALA A 68 6.50 4.57 5.77
C ALA A 68 7.71 5.48 5.98
N ALA A 69 8.86 5.22 5.33
CA ALA A 69 10.05 6.05 5.40
C ALA A 69 9.84 7.43 4.76
N ASP A 70 9.09 7.49 3.65
CA ASP A 70 8.72 8.77 3.03
C ASP A 70 7.74 9.56 3.90
N LEU A 71 6.79 8.88 4.53
CA LEU A 71 5.82 9.51 5.43
C LEU A 71 6.46 9.97 6.74
N GLU A 72 7.37 9.19 7.32
CA GLU A 72 8.16 9.52 8.52
C GLU A 72 8.79 10.92 8.40
N LYS A 73 9.39 11.22 7.24
CA LYS A 73 9.97 12.54 6.93
C LYS A 73 8.94 13.66 6.84
N LYS A 74 7.73 13.36 6.36
CA LYS A 74 6.65 14.36 6.15
C LYS A 74 5.89 14.68 7.43
N ILE A 75 5.62 13.68 8.26
CA ILE A 75 4.82 13.84 9.49
C ILE A 75 5.69 14.00 10.75
N ASN A 76 7.01 13.80 10.62
CA ASN A 76 7.98 13.83 11.72
C ASN A 76 7.61 12.87 12.86
N ILE A 77 7.18 11.66 12.51
CA ILE A 77 6.86 10.58 13.46
C ILE A 77 7.68 9.36 13.07
N GLU A 78 8.53 8.91 13.98
CA GLU A 78 9.40 7.78 13.71
C GLU A 78 8.64 6.45 13.63
N VAL A 79 9.07 5.63 12.68
CA VAL A 79 8.62 4.23 12.57
C VAL A 79 9.42 3.40 13.55
N ASP A 80 8.74 2.88 14.56
CA ASP A 80 9.37 2.12 15.63
C ASP A 80 10.07 0.86 15.10
N ARG A 81 11.13 0.43 15.81
CA ARG A 81 11.94 -0.74 15.45
C ARG A 81 11.10 -2.01 15.25
N LEU A 82 9.99 -2.16 15.97
CA LEU A 82 9.11 -3.33 15.85
C LEU A 82 8.30 -3.26 14.54
N ALA A 83 7.73 -2.09 14.21
CA ALA A 83 7.07 -1.82 12.93
C ALA A 83 8.00 -2.06 11.73
N ARG A 84 9.27 -1.65 11.80
CA ARG A 84 10.24 -1.89 10.70
C ARG A 84 10.51 -3.37 10.41
N ARG A 85 10.30 -4.27 11.38
CA ARG A 85 10.64 -5.70 11.28
C ARG A 85 9.42 -6.62 11.11
N ASN A 86 8.23 -6.13 11.41
CA ASN A 86 7.02 -6.93 11.44
C ASN A 86 5.90 -6.22 10.69
N ARG A 87 5.40 -6.86 9.61
CA ARG A 87 4.34 -6.30 8.76
C ARG A 87 3.09 -5.92 9.54
N GLN A 88 2.65 -6.72 10.51
CA GLN A 88 1.47 -6.39 11.33
C GLN A 88 1.73 -5.17 12.22
N ALA A 89 2.93 -5.06 12.78
CA ALA A 89 3.31 -3.88 13.56
C ALA A 89 3.38 -2.62 12.68
N LEU A 90 3.83 -2.76 11.43
CA LEU A 90 3.84 -1.69 10.45
C LEU A 90 2.42 -1.22 10.11
N LEU A 91 1.50 -2.13 9.83
CA LEU A 91 0.08 -1.80 9.61
C LEU A 91 -0.56 -1.13 10.84
N CYS A 92 -0.20 -1.56 12.05
CA CYS A 92 -0.64 -0.86 13.26
C CYS A 92 -0.13 0.58 13.29
N TRP A 93 1.14 0.83 12.94
CA TRP A 93 1.71 2.18 12.89
C TRP A 93 0.97 3.07 11.89
N PHE A 94 0.63 2.54 10.71
CA PHE A 94 -0.20 3.25 9.72
C PHE A 94 -1.58 3.61 10.27
N ALA A 95 -2.24 2.66 10.93
CA ALA A 95 -3.58 2.86 11.47
C ALA A 95 -3.61 3.84 12.65
N GLU A 96 -2.58 3.83 13.50
CA GLU A 96 -2.42 4.79 14.59
C GLU A 96 -2.28 6.22 14.07
N ASN A 97 -1.49 6.42 13.02
CA ASN A 97 -1.19 7.74 12.46
C ASN A 97 -2.06 8.09 11.25
N TRP A 98 -3.15 7.35 11.03
CA TRP A 98 -3.93 7.41 9.80
C TRP A 98 -4.43 8.80 9.44
N GLU A 99 -4.87 9.58 10.44
CA GLU A 99 -5.40 10.93 10.24
C GLU A 99 -4.39 11.89 9.61
N LYS A 100 -3.10 11.70 9.91
CA LYS A 100 -2.00 12.49 9.32
C LYS A 100 -1.53 11.90 8.00
N ILE A 101 -1.59 10.58 7.86
CA ILE A 101 -1.08 9.84 6.69
C ILE A 101 -2.03 9.91 5.50
N GLN A 102 -3.34 9.76 5.74
CA GLN A 102 -4.37 9.71 4.70
C GLN A 102 -4.28 10.86 3.69
N PRO A 103 -4.22 12.15 4.08
CA PRO A 103 -4.15 13.25 3.11
C PRO A 103 -2.88 13.16 2.25
N LEU A 104 -1.74 12.83 2.85
CA LEU A 104 -0.45 12.74 2.16
C LEU A 104 -0.43 11.64 1.10
N ILE A 105 -1.06 10.49 1.40
CA ILE A 105 -1.16 9.37 0.46
C ILE A 105 -2.05 9.73 -0.74
N VAL A 106 -3.17 10.41 -0.48
CA VAL A 106 -4.09 10.84 -1.55
C VAL A 106 -3.40 11.81 -2.50
N ASP A 107 -2.63 12.76 -1.97
CA ASP A 107 -1.90 13.73 -2.77
C ASP A 107 -0.79 13.08 -3.61
N GLN A 108 -0.04 12.13 -3.04
CA GLN A 108 0.95 11.35 -3.79
C GLN A 108 0.35 10.58 -4.97
N ARG A 109 -0.86 10.03 -4.83
CA ARG A 109 -1.54 9.35 -5.93
C ARG A 109 -1.93 10.33 -7.03
N LYS A 110 -2.47 11.50 -6.67
CA LYS A 110 -2.83 12.54 -7.65
C LYS A 110 -1.61 13.04 -8.42
N GLU A 111 -0.47 13.21 -7.76
CA GLU A 111 0.80 13.60 -8.41
C GLU A 111 1.29 12.54 -9.38
N LYS A 112 1.21 11.25 -9.03
CA LYS A 112 1.54 10.15 -9.95
C LYS A 112 0.64 10.11 -11.19
N ILE A 113 -0.67 10.31 -11.01
CA ILE A 113 -1.62 10.39 -12.14
C ILE A 113 -1.30 11.58 -13.05
N ARG A 114 -1.05 12.77 -12.47
CA ARG A 114 -0.69 13.98 -13.24
C ARG A 114 0.63 13.84 -14.00
N SER A 115 1.62 13.20 -13.41
CA SER A 115 2.93 12.98 -14.05
C SER A 115 2.88 11.90 -15.15
N GLN A 116 2.00 10.90 -15.01
CA GLN A 116 1.73 9.94 -16.09
C GLN A 116 0.98 10.60 -17.26
N ALA A 117 -0.03 11.43 -16.99
CA ALA A 117 -0.74 12.17 -18.04
C ALA A 117 0.20 13.08 -18.86
N LYS A 118 1.11 13.81 -18.19
CA LYS A 118 2.12 14.65 -18.86
C LYS A 118 3.17 13.88 -19.67
N LYS A 119 3.39 12.60 -19.38
CA LYS A 119 4.30 11.75 -20.17
C LYS A 119 3.63 11.24 -21.44
N ILE A 120 2.31 11.07 -21.43
CA ILE A 120 1.54 10.69 -22.63
C ILE A 120 1.58 11.84 -23.63
N GLU A 121 1.32 13.08 -23.18
CA GLU A 121 1.39 14.28 -24.05
C GLU A 121 2.80 14.60 -24.59
N LYS A 122 3.87 14.16 -23.90
CA LYS A 122 5.25 14.36 -24.37
C LYS A 122 5.78 13.24 -25.26
N ASN A 123 5.09 12.10 -25.33
CA ASN A 123 5.44 11.00 -26.22
C ASN A 123 4.65 11.06 -27.55
N GLU A 124 3.73 12.01 -27.73
CA GLU A 124 3.17 12.40 -29.05
C GLU A 124 4.12 13.32 -29.84
N GLY A 125 5.43 13.20 -29.60
CA GLY A 125 6.48 14.03 -30.19
C GLY A 125 7.61 13.23 -30.85
N THR A 126 7.38 11.96 -31.20
CA THR A 126 8.32 11.18 -32.01
C THR A 126 7.55 10.31 -33.01
N ASP A 127 7.25 10.92 -34.16
CA ASP A 127 7.12 10.33 -35.49
C ASP A 127 6.49 8.92 -35.57
N CYS A 128 5.19 8.83 -35.27
CA CYS A 128 4.34 7.85 -35.92
C CYS A 128 3.65 8.57 -37.08
N GLN A 129 4.18 8.43 -38.29
CA GLN A 129 3.36 8.65 -39.46
C GLN A 129 2.16 7.72 -39.32
N ASP A 130 0.98 8.30 -39.12
CA ASP A 130 -0.29 7.64 -39.39
C ASP A 130 -0.27 7.29 -40.88
N GLN A 131 0.33 6.14 -41.20
CA GLN A 131 0.11 5.51 -42.47
C GLN A 131 -1.34 5.05 -42.42
N VAL A 132 -2.22 5.88 -42.98
CA VAL A 132 -3.54 5.48 -43.42
C VAL A 132 -3.33 4.26 -44.31
N ILE A 133 -3.54 3.07 -43.73
CA ILE A 133 -3.48 1.82 -44.48
C ILE A 133 -4.65 1.88 -45.45
N ASP A 134 -4.36 2.17 -46.71
CA ASP A 134 -5.34 2.07 -47.78
C ASP A 134 -5.57 0.59 -48.06
N ALA A 135 -6.73 0.08 -47.65
CA ALA A 135 -7.12 -1.31 -47.85
C ALA A 135 -7.21 -1.71 -49.34
N SER A 136 -7.09 -0.74 -50.26
CA SER A 136 -7.05 -0.94 -51.71
C SER A 136 -5.65 -1.26 -52.23
N ASP A 137 -4.58 -0.98 -51.48
CA ASP A 137 -3.19 -1.15 -51.91
C ASP A 137 -2.53 -2.38 -51.25
N LEU A 138 -2.74 -3.53 -51.88
CA LEU A 138 -2.22 -4.84 -51.45
C LEU A 138 -0.68 -4.93 -51.37
N ASN A 139 0.05 -4.00 -52.01
CA ASN A 139 1.52 -4.00 -51.95
C ASN A 139 2.04 -3.64 -50.55
N GLN A 140 1.24 -2.97 -49.72
CA GLN A 140 1.61 -2.62 -48.34
C GLN A 140 1.63 -3.83 -47.39
N LEU A 141 0.91 -4.90 -47.74
CA LEU A 141 0.83 -6.14 -46.95
C LEU A 141 1.95 -7.14 -47.25
N LEU A 142 2.65 -6.98 -48.38
CA LEU A 142 3.65 -7.96 -48.85
C LEU A 142 5.09 -7.61 -48.45
N ASN A 143 5.33 -6.43 -47.88
CA ASN A 143 6.67 -5.98 -47.46
C ASN A 143 6.99 -6.26 -45.98
N PHE A 144 6.10 -6.89 -45.22
CA PHE A 144 6.41 -7.43 -43.90
C PHE A 144 6.82 -8.90 -44.04
N HIS A 145 8.11 -9.16 -44.18
CA HIS A 145 8.68 -10.50 -44.16
C HIS A 145 9.82 -10.62 -43.13
#